data_AF-U6RNQ5-F1
#
_entry.id   AF-U6RNQ5-F1
#
_cell.length_a   1.000
_cell.length_b   1.000
_cell.length_c   1.000
_cell.angle_alpha   90.00
_cell.angle_beta   90.00
_cell.angle_gamma   90.00
#
_symmetry.space_group_name_H-M   'P 1'
#
loop_
_entity.id
_entity.type
_entity.pdbx_description
1 polymer ?
#
loop_
_entity_poly.entity_id
_entity_poly.type
_entity_poly.pdbx_seq_one_letter_code
_entity_poly.pdbx_strand_id
1 'polypeptide(L)'
;MKHRQHTLQSIIIEVVIVLLASIISFPLSDIVGVSLSALPLVIVVCYVILKSIYHLCISLSAYTIELTSSFYPKQQNKDECTLEGISSRAGDNEIMTKRMELFHYEFQHEQQQYRQQKKKEDDEKLDAIMKYTLTTFKRLNFGETEIFQICECVRYFVTNRQVLTTTEIHIKKRTSVTQISLKNFAWNIAFQYNISGDVTAKFVLHTFNEWFANSTIDTIRKNLRTTTGRHKIEIDENII
;
A
#
# COMPACT_ATOMS: atom_id res chain seq x y z
N MET A 1 11.99 -20.22 -20.22
CA MET A 1 11.82 -19.04 -19.32
C MET A 1 12.36 -19.28 -17.90
N LYS A 2 12.22 -20.48 -17.29
CA LYS A 2 12.76 -20.81 -15.94
C LYS A 2 14.26 -20.53 -15.72
N HIS A 3 15.14 -20.83 -16.67
CA HIS A 3 16.59 -20.64 -16.52
C HIS A 3 17.01 -19.16 -16.37
N ARG A 4 16.31 -18.22 -17.04
CA ARG A 4 16.58 -16.78 -16.92
C ARG A 4 16.16 -16.23 -15.55
N GLN A 5 15.15 -16.83 -14.92
CA GLN A 5 14.67 -16.40 -13.61
C GLN A 5 15.64 -16.80 -12.49
N HIS A 6 16.17 -18.03 -12.52
CA HIS A 6 17.17 -18.48 -11.55
C HIS A 6 18.49 -17.71 -11.64
N THR A 7 18.91 -17.32 -12.85
CA THR A 7 20.12 -16.51 -13.06
C THR A 7 19.94 -15.08 -12.53
N LEU A 8 18.80 -14.44 -12.80
CA LEU A 8 18.49 -13.13 -12.23
C LEU A 8 18.40 -13.17 -10.69
N GLN A 9 17.76 -14.19 -10.13
CA GLN A 9 17.69 -14.36 -8.67
C GLN A 9 19.07 -14.55 -8.05
N SER A 10 19.94 -15.34 -8.68
CA SER A 10 21.32 -15.54 -8.22
C SER A 10 22.12 -14.22 -8.21
N ILE A 11 21.98 -13.42 -9.27
CA ILE A 11 22.66 -12.12 -9.38
C ILE A 11 22.15 -11.14 -8.32
N ILE A 12 20.83 -11.09 -8.09
CA ILE A 12 20.23 -10.20 -7.07
C ILE A 12 20.76 -10.53 -5.68
N ILE A 13 20.83 -11.82 -5.33
CA ILE A 13 21.36 -12.28 -4.04
C ILE A 13 22.83 -11.86 -3.88
N GLU A 14 23.64 -12.02 -4.93
CA GLU A 14 25.06 -11.66 -4.89
C GLU A 14 25.28 -10.15 -4.72
N VAL A 15 24.48 -9.31 -5.40
CA VAL A 15 24.52 -7.85 -5.23
C VAL A 15 24.15 -7.44 -3.80
N VAL A 16 23.11 -8.05 -3.22
CA VAL A 16 22.68 -7.74 -1.85
C VAL A 16 23.77 -8.10 -0.83
N ILE A 17 24.45 -9.24 -0.99
CA ILE A 17 25.53 -9.65 -0.08
C ILE A 17 26.71 -8.66 -0.13
N VAL A 18 27.08 -8.17 -1.32
CA VAL A 18 28.15 -7.17 -1.49
C VAL A 18 27.79 -5.83 -0.84
N LEU A 19 26.53 -5.39 -0.99
CA LEU A 19 26.05 -4.16 -0.35
C LEU A 19 26.08 -4.27 1.17
N LEU A 20 25.62 -5.39 1.73
CA LEU A 20 25.65 -5.62 3.18
C LEU A 20 27.08 -5.68 3.72
N ALA A 21 28.01 -6.35 3.01
CA ALA A 21 29.42 -6.37 3.39
C ALA A 21 29.99 -4.95 3.44
N SER A 22 29.65 -4.09 2.48
CA SER A 22 30.11 -2.71 2.41
C SER A 22 29.57 -1.85 3.58
N ILE A 23 28.29 -2.02 3.93
CA ILE A 23 27.65 -1.29 5.04
C ILE A 23 28.25 -1.70 6.39
N ILE A 24 28.56 -2.98 6.59
CA ILE A 24 29.08 -3.52 7.86
C ILE A 24 30.58 -3.23 8.03
N SER A 25 31.32 -3.09 6.93
CA SER A 25 32.78 -2.89 6.98
C SER A 25 33.17 -1.54 7.57
N PHE A 26 32.35 -0.50 7.38
CA PHE A 26 32.62 0.82 7.93
C PHE A 26 32.59 0.86 9.48
N PRO A 27 31.50 0.44 10.16
CA PRO A 27 31.48 0.39 11.62
C PRO A 27 32.46 -0.64 12.20
N LEU A 28 32.74 -1.74 11.49
CA LEU A 28 33.71 -2.73 11.95
C LEU A 28 35.15 -2.18 11.89
N SER A 29 35.49 -1.40 10.86
CA SER A 29 36.80 -0.76 10.74
C SER A 29 37.02 0.29 11.84
N ASP A 30 35.96 1.00 12.24
CA ASP A 30 35.99 1.98 13.33
C ASP A 30 36.21 1.33 14.70
N ILE A 31 35.53 0.21 14.98
CA ILE A 31 35.69 -0.56 16.24
C ILE A 31 37.09 -1.18 16.34
N VAL A 32 37.63 -1.72 15.26
CA VAL A 32 38.93 -2.42 15.25
C VAL A 32 40.10 -1.42 15.15
N GLY A 33 39.82 -0.13 14.91
CA GLY A 33 40.85 0.91 14.81
C GLY A 33 41.74 0.74 13.57
N VAL A 34 41.18 0.19 12.48
CA VAL A 34 41.91 -0.10 11.25
C VAL A 34 42.02 1.17 10.41
N SER A 35 43.21 1.43 9.86
CA SER A 35 43.41 2.58 8.97
C SER A 35 42.51 2.51 7.74
N LEU A 36 42.05 3.67 7.25
CA LEU A 36 41.18 3.78 6.07
C LEU A 36 41.75 3.08 4.83
N SER A 37 43.08 2.94 4.74
CA SER A 37 43.77 2.24 3.65
C SER A 37 43.51 0.73 3.59
N ALA A 38 43.14 0.10 4.71
CA ALA A 38 42.87 -1.33 4.80
C ALA A 38 41.36 -1.68 4.74
N LEU A 39 40.49 -0.67 4.57
CA LEU A 39 39.05 -0.84 4.44
C LEU A 39 38.64 -1.82 3.30
N PRO A 40 39.29 -1.84 2.12
CA PRO A 40 38.99 -2.84 1.09
C PRO A 40 39.24 -4.28 1.55
N LEU A 41 40.25 -4.51 2.39
CA LEU A 41 40.52 -5.84 2.95
C LEU A 41 39.43 -6.25 3.95
N VAL A 42 38.97 -5.30 4.77
CA VAL A 42 37.84 -5.53 5.69
C VAL A 42 36.57 -5.90 4.93
N ILE A 43 36.27 -5.23 3.81
CA ILE A 43 35.14 -5.56 2.94
C ILE A 43 35.22 -7.00 2.42
N VAL A 44 36.41 -7.43 1.96
CA VAL A 44 36.61 -8.80 1.47
C VAL A 44 36.39 -9.82 2.58
N VAL A 45 36.92 -9.56 3.79
CA VAL A 45 36.71 -10.45 4.95
C VAL A 45 35.23 -10.52 5.34
N CYS A 46 34.54 -9.37 5.44
CA CYS A 46 33.11 -9.32 5.73
C CYS A 46 32.28 -10.05 4.67
N TYR A 47 32.62 -9.92 3.38
CA TYR A 47 31.95 -10.63 2.30
C TYR A 47 32.11 -12.15 2.43
N VAL A 48 33.32 -12.64 2.72
CA VAL A 48 33.57 -14.09 2.90
C VAL A 48 32.75 -14.62 4.07
N ILE A 49 32.73 -13.93 5.20
CA ILE A 49 31.96 -14.33 6.39
C ILE A 49 30.46 -14.39 6.06
N LEU A 50 29.92 -13.34 5.45
CA LEU A 50 28.49 -13.29 5.06
C LEU A 50 28.13 -14.40 4.08
N LYS A 51 29.00 -14.69 3.10
CA LYS A 51 28.80 -15.77 2.13
C LYS A 51 28.82 -17.15 2.79
N SER A 52 29.71 -17.37 3.76
CA SER A 52 29.74 -18.61 4.55
C SER A 52 28.47 -18.79 5.38
N ILE A 53 27.97 -17.72 6.03
CA ILE A 53 26.70 -17.75 6.79
C ILE A 53 25.53 -18.07 5.84
N TYR A 54 25.48 -17.44 4.68
CA TYR A 54 24.44 -17.69 3.68
C TYR A 54 24.39 -19.17 3.25
N HIS A 55 25.53 -19.78 2.94
CA HIS A 55 25.59 -21.21 2.61
C HIS A 55 25.19 -22.12 3.78
N LEU A 56 25.56 -21.74 5.02
CA LEU A 56 25.14 -22.46 6.22
C LEU A 56 23.61 -22.41 6.40
N CYS A 57 22.99 -21.25 6.15
CA CYS A 57 21.53 -21.09 6.20
C CYS A 57 20.82 -21.99 5.17
N ILE A 58 21.36 -22.09 3.95
CA ILE A 58 20.81 -23.01 2.93
C ILE A 58 20.94 -24.45 3.41
N SER A 59 22.12 -24.86 3.89
CA SER A 59 22.36 -26.21 4.40
C SER A 59 21.43 -26.57 5.55
N LEU A 60 21.21 -25.64 6.48
CA LEU A 60 20.31 -25.85 7.62
C LEU A 60 18.86 -25.97 7.14
N SER A 61 18.44 -25.13 6.18
CA SER A 61 17.10 -25.23 5.60
C SER A 61 16.86 -26.58 4.92
N ALA A 62 17.85 -27.12 4.19
CA ALA A 62 17.76 -28.44 3.59
C ALA A 62 17.65 -29.56 4.65
N TYR A 63 18.43 -29.45 5.73
CA TYR A 63 18.38 -30.40 6.84
C TYR A 63 17.03 -30.38 7.58
N THR A 64 16.43 -29.19 7.78
CA THR A 64 15.10 -29.09 8.41
C THR A 64 14.00 -29.72 7.56
N ILE A 65 14.08 -29.63 6.23
CA ILE A 65 13.15 -30.27 5.29
C ILE A 65 13.29 -31.79 5.33
N GLU A 66 14.52 -32.29 5.43
CA GLU A 66 14.80 -33.73 5.54
C GLU A 66 14.25 -34.30 6.87
N LEU A 67 14.43 -33.59 7.99
CA LEU A 67 13.93 -33.99 9.30
C LEU A 67 12.39 -33.92 9.40
N THR A 68 11.74 -32.95 8.76
CA THR A 68 10.26 -32.89 8.70
C THR A 68 9.67 -33.99 7.81
N SER A 69 10.40 -34.45 6.79
CA SER A 69 9.98 -35.60 5.97
C SER A 69 10.04 -36.94 6.72
N SER A 70 10.84 -37.03 7.79
CA SER A 70 10.95 -38.20 8.68
C SER A 70 9.81 -38.29 9.71
N PHE A 71 9.07 -37.20 9.98
CA PHE A 71 8.02 -37.15 11.01
C PHE A 71 6.60 -37.42 10.48
N TYR A 72 6.43 -37.57 9.16
CA TYR A 72 5.20 -38.11 8.57
C TYR A 72 5.38 -39.60 8.29
N PRO A 73 4.65 -40.50 8.98
CA PRO A 73 4.71 -41.92 8.65
C PRO A 73 4.10 -42.13 7.26
N LYS A 74 4.94 -42.43 6.27
CA LYS A 74 4.48 -43.13 5.07
C LYS A 74 3.95 -44.49 5.52
N GLN A 75 2.64 -44.64 5.43
CA GLN A 75 1.95 -45.90 5.64
C GLN A 75 2.44 -46.91 4.59
N GLN A 76 3.41 -47.73 4.96
CA GLN A 76 3.70 -48.99 4.28
C GLN A 76 2.61 -49.98 4.67
N ASN A 77 1.74 -50.33 3.73
CA ASN A 77 1.23 -51.68 3.66
C ASN A 77 1.79 -52.30 2.39
N LYS A 78 2.58 -53.35 2.62
CA LYS A 78 3.14 -54.26 1.64
C LYS A 78 2.27 -55.50 1.72
N ASP A 79 1.50 -55.78 0.68
CA ASP A 79 1.08 -57.13 0.31
C ASP A 79 1.08 -57.22 -1.22
N GLU A 80 1.46 -58.40 -1.68
CA GLU A 80 2.07 -58.72 -2.96
C GLU A 80 1.04 -59.14 -4.04
N CYS A 81 1.43 -58.96 -5.31
CA CYS A 81 0.83 -59.55 -6.52
C CYS A 81 -0.54 -58.97 -6.94
N THR A 82 -0.64 -58.18 -8.02
CA THR A 82 -0.66 -58.71 -9.39
C THR A 82 -0.34 -57.60 -10.39
N LEU A 83 0.40 -57.97 -11.42
CA LEU A 83 0.87 -57.17 -12.54
C LEU A 83 -0.31 -56.70 -13.43
N GLU A 84 -0.92 -55.56 -13.10
CA GLU A 84 -1.80 -54.79 -14.01
C GLU A 84 -1.98 -53.37 -13.45
N GLY A 85 -1.06 -52.43 -13.73
CA GLY A 85 -1.18 -51.09 -13.12
C GLY A 85 -0.14 -50.04 -13.48
N ILE A 86 0.70 -50.26 -14.50
CA ILE A 86 1.72 -49.25 -14.88
C ILE A 86 1.09 -48.11 -15.73
N SER A 87 -0.10 -48.32 -16.29
CA SER A 87 -0.79 -47.30 -17.10
C SER A 87 -1.55 -46.24 -16.27
N SER A 88 -2.11 -46.59 -15.11
CA SER A 88 -3.01 -45.69 -14.35
C SER A 88 -2.29 -44.57 -13.58
N ARG A 89 -1.10 -44.84 -13.04
CA ARG A 89 -0.38 -43.90 -12.16
C ARG A 89 0.23 -42.69 -12.87
N ALA A 90 0.46 -42.78 -14.18
CA ALA A 90 0.88 -41.65 -15.01
C ALA A 90 -0.30 -40.71 -15.33
N GLY A 91 -1.47 -41.28 -15.67
CA GLY A 91 -2.70 -40.53 -15.93
C GLY A 91 -3.23 -39.80 -14.70
N ASP A 92 -3.19 -40.43 -13.52
CA ASP A 92 -3.65 -39.80 -12.27
C ASP A 92 -2.79 -38.60 -11.87
N ASN A 93 -1.48 -38.66 -12.08
CA ASN A 93 -0.57 -37.54 -11.85
C ASN A 93 -0.80 -36.39 -12.84
N GLU A 94 -1.09 -36.70 -14.11
CA GLU A 94 -1.44 -35.70 -15.12
C GLU A 94 -2.79 -35.03 -14.81
N ILE A 95 -3.79 -35.80 -14.36
CA ILE A 95 -5.09 -35.28 -13.92
C ILE A 95 -4.93 -34.38 -12.70
N MET A 96 -4.13 -34.79 -11.69
CA MET A 96 -3.84 -33.95 -10.53
C MET A 96 -3.12 -32.66 -10.91
N THR A 97 -2.17 -32.74 -11.84
CA THR A 97 -1.45 -31.56 -12.33
C THR A 97 -2.41 -30.59 -13.03
N LYS A 98 -3.28 -31.09 -13.93
CA LYS A 98 -4.31 -30.27 -14.60
C LYS A 98 -5.30 -29.65 -13.63
N ARG A 99 -5.73 -30.38 -12.59
CA ARG A 99 -6.62 -29.85 -11.54
C ARG A 99 -5.94 -28.75 -10.73
N MET A 100 -4.67 -28.93 -10.38
CA MET A 100 -3.88 -27.92 -9.68
C MET A 100 -3.71 -26.65 -10.54
N GLU A 101 -3.43 -26.81 -11.83
CA GLU A 101 -3.30 -25.69 -12.77
C GLU A 101 -4.63 -24.94 -12.94
N LEU A 102 -5.73 -25.67 -13.09
CA LEU A 102 -7.07 -25.07 -13.21
C LEU A 102 -7.43 -24.29 -11.95
N PHE A 103 -7.20 -24.87 -10.76
CA PHE A 103 -7.43 -24.19 -9.49
C PHE A 103 -6.58 -22.91 -9.37
N HIS A 104 -5.31 -22.96 -9.75
CA HIS A 104 -4.44 -21.78 -9.72
C HIS A 104 -4.94 -20.68 -10.66
N TYR A 105 -5.37 -21.05 -11.87
CA TYR A 105 -5.92 -20.13 -12.85
C TYR A 105 -7.23 -19.49 -12.37
N GLU A 106 -8.18 -20.29 -11.88
CA GLU A 106 -9.45 -19.82 -11.34
C GLU A 106 -9.23 -18.86 -10.16
N PHE A 107 -8.39 -19.24 -9.21
CA PHE A 107 -8.05 -18.38 -8.07
C PHE A 107 -7.44 -17.05 -8.52
N GLN A 108 -6.49 -17.07 -9.47
CA GLN A 108 -5.92 -15.83 -10.01
C GLN A 108 -6.96 -14.95 -10.68
N HIS A 109 -7.87 -15.56 -11.45
CA HIS A 109 -8.92 -14.86 -12.17
C HIS A 109 -9.94 -14.22 -11.21
N GLU A 110 -10.40 -14.95 -10.19
CA GLU A 110 -11.27 -14.41 -9.14
C GLU A 110 -10.61 -13.23 -8.41
N GLN A 111 -9.31 -13.34 -8.08
CA GLN A 111 -8.59 -12.25 -7.43
C GLN A 111 -8.44 -11.02 -8.33
N GLN A 112 -8.29 -11.21 -9.65
CA GLN A 112 -8.30 -10.11 -10.61
C GLN A 112 -9.68 -9.46 -10.69
N GLN A 113 -10.75 -10.25 -10.79
CA GLN A 113 -12.13 -9.76 -10.80
C GLN A 113 -12.45 -8.98 -9.54
N TYR A 114 -12.11 -9.50 -8.37
CA TYR A 114 -12.30 -8.81 -7.08
C TYR A 114 -11.57 -7.46 -7.06
N ARG A 115 -10.32 -7.40 -7.53
CA ARG A 115 -9.57 -6.13 -7.62
C ARG A 115 -10.19 -5.14 -8.62
N GLN A 116 -10.67 -5.62 -9.76
CA GLN A 116 -11.33 -4.77 -10.76
C GLN A 116 -12.64 -4.20 -10.24
N GLN A 117 -13.46 -5.04 -9.60
CA GLN A 117 -14.73 -4.63 -9.01
C GLN A 117 -14.49 -3.59 -7.90
N LYS A 118 -13.56 -3.85 -6.99
CA LYS A 118 -13.17 -2.90 -5.95
C LYS A 118 -12.67 -1.57 -6.53
N LYS A 119 -11.83 -1.62 -7.57
CA LYS A 119 -11.35 -0.41 -8.24
C LYS A 119 -12.50 0.37 -8.86
N LYS A 120 -13.46 -0.30 -9.49
CA LYS A 120 -14.64 0.33 -10.07
C LYS A 120 -15.50 1.01 -9.01
N GLU A 121 -15.74 0.34 -7.89
CA GLU A 121 -16.46 0.91 -6.75
C GLU A 121 -15.73 2.13 -6.17
N ASP A 122 -14.40 2.07 -6.02
CA ASP A 122 -13.59 3.19 -5.56
C ASP A 122 -13.62 4.38 -6.55
N ASP A 123 -13.58 4.10 -7.86
CA ASP A 123 -13.63 5.10 -8.93
C ASP A 123 -15.03 5.76 -9.02
N GLU A 124 -16.12 4.98 -8.89
CA GLU A 124 -17.51 5.49 -8.82
C GLU A 124 -17.73 6.36 -7.58
N LYS A 125 -17.20 5.93 -6.43
CA LYS A 125 -17.25 6.68 -5.19
C LYS A 125 -16.52 8.02 -5.32
N LEU A 126 -15.34 8.00 -5.93
CA LEU A 126 -14.58 9.22 -6.20
C LEU A 126 -15.35 10.17 -7.13
N ASP A 127 -15.96 9.65 -8.20
CA ASP A 127 -16.76 10.47 -9.13
C ASP A 127 -17.94 11.16 -8.42
N ALA A 128 -18.66 10.44 -7.54
CA ALA A 128 -19.73 11.02 -6.74
C ALA A 128 -19.24 12.19 -5.87
N ILE A 129 -18.09 12.05 -5.20
CA ILE A 129 -17.47 13.14 -4.42
C ILE A 129 -17.05 14.32 -5.30
N MET A 130 -16.46 14.05 -6.47
CA MET A 130 -16.05 15.10 -7.40
C MET A 130 -17.27 15.88 -7.89
N LYS A 131 -18.36 15.19 -8.20
CA LYS A 131 -19.64 15.79 -8.60
C LYS A 131 -20.26 16.59 -7.45
N TYR A 132 -20.27 16.06 -6.23
CA TYR A 132 -20.71 16.78 -5.03
C TYR A 132 -19.94 18.08 -4.84
N THR A 133 -18.61 18.03 -4.93
CA THR A 133 -17.71 19.18 -4.80
C THR A 133 -18.00 20.23 -5.88
N LEU A 134 -18.03 19.79 -7.15
CA LEU A 134 -18.29 20.67 -8.29
C LEU A 134 -19.64 21.38 -8.17
N THR A 135 -20.72 20.63 -7.90
CA THR A 135 -22.07 21.18 -7.80
C THR A 135 -22.23 22.13 -6.61
N THR A 136 -21.62 21.79 -5.47
CA THR A 136 -21.63 22.61 -4.27
C THR A 136 -20.99 23.97 -4.50
N PHE A 137 -19.76 24.01 -5.03
CA PHE A 137 -19.05 25.28 -5.23
C PHE A 137 -19.56 26.08 -6.43
N LYS A 138 -20.13 25.42 -7.45
CA LYS A 138 -20.92 26.11 -8.49
C LYS A 138 -22.12 26.85 -7.91
N ARG A 139 -22.91 26.21 -7.02
CA ARG A 139 -24.05 26.85 -6.34
C ARG A 139 -23.64 28.03 -5.45
N LEU A 140 -22.40 28.04 -4.97
CA LEU A 140 -21.83 29.14 -4.20
C LEU A 140 -21.17 30.24 -5.06
N ASN A 141 -21.29 30.15 -6.39
CA ASN A 141 -20.77 31.11 -7.37
C ASN A 141 -19.24 31.27 -7.33
N PHE A 142 -18.49 30.19 -7.05
CA PHE A 142 -17.03 30.19 -7.19
C PHE A 142 -16.60 30.22 -8.66
N GLY A 143 -15.43 30.79 -8.94
CA GLY A 143 -14.86 30.79 -10.29
C GLY A 143 -14.38 29.39 -10.70
N GLU A 144 -14.32 29.10 -12.00
CA GLU A 144 -13.90 27.79 -12.51
C GLU A 144 -12.49 27.39 -12.05
N THR A 145 -11.56 28.36 -11.99
CA THR A 145 -10.19 28.13 -11.49
C THR A 145 -10.16 27.75 -10.01
N GLU A 146 -10.95 28.44 -9.18
CA GLU A 146 -11.05 28.13 -7.74
C GLU A 146 -11.70 26.75 -7.52
N ILE A 147 -12.75 26.45 -8.28
CA ILE A 147 -13.43 25.15 -8.26
C ILE A 147 -12.45 24.04 -8.66
N PHE A 148 -11.66 24.25 -9.71
CA PHE A 148 -10.63 23.31 -10.13
C PHE A 148 -9.61 23.05 -9.03
N GLN A 149 -9.09 24.09 -8.37
CA GLN A 149 -8.17 23.94 -7.24
C GLN A 149 -8.80 23.16 -6.08
N ILE A 150 -10.06 23.45 -5.73
CA ILE A 150 -10.78 22.72 -4.68
C ILE A 150 -10.93 21.24 -5.06
N CYS A 151 -11.31 20.96 -6.31
CA CYS A 151 -11.42 19.61 -6.85
C CYS A 151 -10.10 18.83 -6.74
N GLU A 152 -8.97 19.45 -7.07
CA GLU A 152 -7.64 18.83 -6.91
C GLU A 152 -7.31 18.56 -5.44
N CYS A 153 -7.60 19.52 -4.55
CA CYS A 153 -7.40 19.34 -3.11
C CYS A 153 -8.25 18.18 -2.56
N VAL A 154 -9.52 18.09 -2.98
CA VAL A 154 -10.44 17.03 -2.57
C VAL A 154 -9.98 15.67 -3.10
N ARG A 155 -9.59 15.58 -4.38
CA ARG A 155 -9.06 14.34 -4.96
C ARG A 155 -7.83 13.86 -4.19
N TYR A 156 -6.87 14.76 -3.95
CA TYR A 156 -5.69 14.42 -3.17
C TYR A 156 -6.04 13.96 -1.75
N PHE A 157 -6.98 14.66 -1.11
CA PHE A 157 -7.45 14.38 0.24
C PHE A 157 -8.05 12.99 0.39
N VAL A 158 -8.96 12.59 -0.51
CA VAL A 158 -9.62 11.28 -0.42
C VAL A 158 -8.72 10.14 -0.86
N THR A 159 -7.87 10.35 -1.88
CA THR A 159 -6.98 9.31 -2.41
C THR A 159 -5.80 9.02 -1.47
N ASN A 160 -5.18 10.07 -0.91
CA ASN A 160 -3.97 9.92 -0.10
C ASN A 160 -4.23 9.95 1.41
N ARG A 161 -5.46 10.29 1.83
CA ARG A 161 -5.82 10.53 3.25
C ARG A 161 -4.90 11.57 3.91
N GLN A 162 -4.45 12.54 3.12
CA GLN A 162 -3.50 13.59 3.49
C GLN A 162 -3.89 14.90 2.81
N VAL A 163 -3.32 16.00 3.28
CA VAL A 163 -3.65 17.33 2.78
C VAL A 163 -2.61 17.76 1.75
N LEU A 164 -3.07 18.35 0.65
CA LEU A 164 -2.19 18.96 -0.33
C LEU A 164 -1.64 20.27 0.25
N THR A 165 -0.34 20.32 0.55
CA THR A 165 0.31 21.47 1.20
C THR A 165 1.26 22.25 0.30
N THR A 166 1.77 21.63 -0.78
CA THR A 166 2.86 22.19 -1.60
C THR A 166 2.37 23.15 -2.70
N THR A 167 1.09 23.10 -3.06
CA THR A 167 0.53 23.94 -4.13
C THR A 167 0.04 25.27 -3.55
N GLU A 168 0.33 26.38 -4.22
CA GLU A 168 -0.31 27.65 -3.89
C GLU A 168 -1.81 27.58 -4.21
N ILE A 169 -2.62 27.38 -3.19
CA ILE A 169 -4.08 27.35 -3.28
C ILE A 169 -4.57 28.80 -3.13
N HIS A 170 -5.14 29.35 -4.20
CA HIS A 170 -5.57 30.76 -4.28
C HIS A 170 -7.09 30.85 -4.33
N ILE A 171 -7.75 30.47 -3.22
CA ILE A 171 -9.21 30.52 -3.11
C ILE A 171 -9.59 31.75 -2.29
N LYS A 172 -10.27 32.71 -2.93
CA LYS A 172 -10.60 33.98 -2.30
C LYS A 172 -11.82 33.88 -1.41
N LYS A 173 -11.75 34.51 -0.24
CA LYS A 173 -12.82 34.59 0.74
C LYS A 173 -14.03 35.30 0.16
N ARG A 174 -15.18 34.66 0.33
CA ARG A 174 -16.50 35.19 -0.02
C ARG A 174 -17.29 35.40 1.26
N THR A 175 -17.75 36.62 1.49
CA THR A 175 -18.57 36.98 2.66
C THR A 175 -19.86 36.18 2.75
N SER A 176 -20.37 35.71 1.61
CA SER A 176 -21.57 34.89 1.52
C SER A 176 -21.38 33.43 1.95
N VAL A 177 -20.13 32.98 2.17
CA VAL A 177 -19.79 31.60 2.56
C VAL A 177 -19.21 31.61 3.96
N THR A 178 -19.81 30.83 4.85
CA THR A 178 -19.42 30.78 6.27
C THR A 178 -18.37 29.69 6.52
N GLN A 179 -17.55 29.88 7.57
CA GLN A 179 -16.66 28.82 8.07
C GLN A 179 -17.43 27.53 8.40
N ILE A 180 -18.66 27.66 8.92
CA ILE A 180 -19.50 26.50 9.24
C ILE A 180 -19.81 25.68 7.99
N SER A 181 -20.18 26.34 6.88
CA SER A 181 -20.46 25.65 5.61
C SER A 181 -19.23 24.89 5.10
N LEU A 182 -18.03 25.49 5.21
CA LEU A 182 -16.79 24.86 4.74
C LEU A 182 -16.34 23.69 5.64
N LYS A 183 -16.56 23.77 6.96
CA LYS A 183 -16.32 22.66 7.87
C LYS A 183 -17.28 21.50 7.61
N ASN A 184 -18.57 21.80 7.44
CA ASN A 184 -19.59 20.79 7.09
C ASN A 184 -19.27 20.11 5.76
N PHE A 185 -18.85 20.87 4.75
CA PHE A 185 -18.36 20.33 3.47
C PHE A 185 -17.25 19.30 3.66
N ALA A 186 -16.19 19.67 4.41
CA ALA A 186 -15.08 18.77 4.66
C ALA A 186 -15.49 17.54 5.48
N TRP A 187 -16.39 17.72 6.45
CA TRP A 187 -16.93 16.63 7.25
C TRP A 187 -17.73 15.63 6.40
N ASN A 188 -18.61 16.11 5.50
CA ASN A 188 -19.42 15.25 4.64
C ASN A 188 -18.53 14.31 3.81
N ILE A 189 -17.45 14.84 3.21
CA ILE A 189 -16.50 14.04 2.44
C ILE A 189 -15.71 13.08 3.35
N ALA A 190 -15.19 13.57 4.47
CA ALA A 190 -14.39 12.77 5.40
C ALA A 190 -15.19 11.60 5.98
N PHE A 191 -16.48 11.80 6.27
CA PHE A 191 -17.39 10.78 6.79
C PHE A 191 -17.50 9.60 5.82
N GLN A 192 -17.66 9.86 4.52
CA GLN A 192 -17.78 8.81 3.50
C GLN A 192 -16.55 7.91 3.40
N TYR A 193 -15.36 8.45 3.64
CA TYR A 193 -14.09 7.73 3.52
C TYR A 193 -13.55 7.25 4.87
N ASN A 194 -14.27 7.49 5.96
CA ASN A 194 -13.80 7.27 7.33
C ASN A 194 -12.42 7.92 7.58
N ILE A 195 -12.27 9.19 7.17
CA ILE A 195 -11.06 9.98 7.37
C ILE A 195 -11.11 10.63 8.76
N SER A 196 -9.98 10.64 9.48
CA SER A 196 -9.94 11.18 10.84
C SER A 196 -10.18 12.69 10.89
N GLY A 197 -10.73 13.15 12.01
CA GLY A 197 -10.97 14.57 12.26
C GLY A 197 -9.70 15.42 12.21
N ASP A 198 -8.54 14.86 12.58
CA ASP A 198 -7.25 15.58 12.53
C ASP A 198 -6.85 15.94 11.10
N VAL A 199 -6.93 14.97 10.18
CA VAL A 199 -6.60 15.19 8.76
C VAL A 199 -7.64 16.12 8.13
N THR A 200 -8.91 15.93 8.48
CA THR A 200 -10.01 16.78 8.00
C THR A 200 -9.85 18.24 8.44
N ALA A 201 -9.45 18.49 9.68
CA ALA A 201 -9.20 19.84 10.18
C ALA A 201 -8.02 20.51 9.46
N LYS A 202 -6.94 19.76 9.20
CA LYS A 202 -5.83 20.24 8.36
C LYS A 202 -6.30 20.57 6.94
N PHE A 203 -7.15 19.72 6.35
CA PHE A 203 -7.68 19.95 5.01
C PHE A 203 -8.46 21.28 4.95
N VAL A 204 -9.33 21.53 5.92
CA VAL A 204 -10.08 22.78 6.04
C VAL A 204 -9.14 23.97 6.16
N LEU A 205 -8.14 23.89 7.05
CA LEU A 205 -7.20 24.98 7.30
C LEU A 205 -6.37 25.33 6.07
N HIS A 206 -5.81 24.33 5.38
CA HIS A 206 -4.96 24.56 4.22
C HIS A 206 -5.74 24.95 2.98
N THR A 207 -6.86 24.27 2.69
CA THR A 207 -7.66 24.53 1.48
C THR A 207 -8.41 25.86 1.56
N PHE A 208 -8.97 26.19 2.73
CA PHE A 208 -9.78 27.39 2.92
C PHE A 208 -9.10 28.42 3.82
N ASN A 209 -7.79 28.56 3.70
CA ASN A 209 -6.96 29.39 4.60
C ASN A 209 -7.51 30.80 4.81
N GLU A 210 -8.00 31.49 3.78
CA GLU A 210 -8.53 32.85 3.95
C GLU A 210 -9.74 32.94 4.91
N TRP A 211 -10.52 31.87 5.07
CA TRP A 211 -11.58 31.82 6.09
C TRP A 211 -11.03 31.47 7.47
N PHE A 212 -9.95 30.72 7.56
CA PHE A 212 -9.45 30.12 8.80
C PHE A 212 -8.08 30.65 9.27
N ALA A 213 -7.58 31.74 8.69
CA ALA A 213 -6.26 32.31 9.01
C ALA A 213 -6.01 32.55 10.50
N ASN A 214 -7.07 32.86 11.27
CA ASN A 214 -7.01 33.08 12.72
C ASN A 214 -7.50 31.87 13.55
N SER A 215 -7.66 30.71 12.93
CA SER A 215 -8.15 29.49 13.58
C SER A 215 -7.02 28.48 13.80
N THR A 216 -7.06 27.78 14.93
CA THR A 216 -6.16 26.65 15.18
C THR A 216 -6.77 25.36 14.66
N ILE A 217 -5.93 24.38 14.34
CA ILE A 217 -6.36 23.02 13.94
C ILE A 217 -7.26 22.42 15.02
N ASP A 218 -6.92 22.59 16.30
CA ASP A 218 -7.70 22.07 17.42
C ASP A 218 -9.12 22.66 17.50
N THR A 219 -9.24 23.97 17.28
CA THR A 219 -10.54 24.65 17.27
C THR A 219 -11.42 24.18 16.12
N ILE A 220 -10.83 24.01 14.93
CA ILE A 220 -11.54 23.49 13.74
C ILE A 220 -12.01 22.06 14.02
N ARG A 221 -11.10 21.19 14.48
CA ARG A 221 -11.34 19.78 14.79
C ARG A 221 -12.52 19.57 15.74
N LYS A 222 -12.55 20.31 16.85
CA LYS A 222 -13.63 20.22 17.85
C LYS A 222 -15.01 20.60 17.29
N ASN A 223 -15.05 21.41 16.23
CA ASN A 223 -16.29 21.97 15.68
C ASN A 223 -16.44 21.65 14.18
N LEU A 224 -15.94 20.50 13.71
CA LEU A 224 -15.99 20.10 12.29
C LEU A 224 -17.42 19.91 11.76
N ARG A 225 -18.33 19.47 12.64
CA ARG A 225 -19.74 19.24 12.31
C ARG A 225 -20.60 20.27 13.03
N THR A 226 -21.53 20.89 12.31
CA THR A 226 -22.56 21.75 12.89
C THR A 226 -23.89 21.48 12.20
N THR A 227 -24.87 20.98 12.97
CA THR A 227 -26.22 20.63 12.50
C THR A 227 -27.27 21.68 12.83
N THR A 228 -26.93 22.66 13.67
CA THR A 228 -27.88 23.69 14.13
C THR A 228 -27.86 24.91 13.20
N GLY A 229 -29.04 25.37 12.79
CA GLY A 229 -29.21 26.53 11.91
C GLY A 229 -29.17 26.19 10.42
N ARG A 230 -29.58 27.15 9.57
CA ARG A 230 -29.55 27.02 8.10
C ARG A 230 -28.20 27.47 7.56
N HIS A 231 -27.45 26.53 7.00
CA HIS A 231 -26.13 26.77 6.40
C HIS A 231 -26.21 26.57 4.89
N LYS A 232 -25.28 27.15 4.12
CA LYS A 232 -25.27 26.95 2.67
C LYS A 232 -24.81 25.56 2.25
N ILE A 233 -24.05 24.91 3.13
CA ILE A 233 -23.68 23.50 3.05
C ILE A 233 -24.07 22.89 4.39
N GLU A 234 -25.08 22.03 4.35
CA GLU A 234 -25.58 21.29 5.51
C GLU A 234 -24.87 19.94 5.61
N ILE A 235 -25.02 19.30 6.77
CA ILE A 235 -24.48 17.97 6.99
C ILE A 235 -25.27 16.96 6.17
N ASP A 236 -24.54 16.16 5.40
CA ASP A 236 -25.10 15.10 4.57
C ASP A 236 -24.23 13.85 4.71
N GLU A 237 -24.82 12.81 5.29
CA GLU A 237 -24.18 11.51 5.53
C GLU A 237 -24.30 10.58 4.31
N ASN A 238 -25.00 10.98 3.25
CA ASN A 238 -25.29 10.15 2.07
C ASN A 238 -25.01 10.90 0.74
N ILE A 239 -23.78 11.40 0.57
CA ILE A 239 -23.37 12.13 -0.64
C ILE A 239 -22.87 11.21 -1.79
N ILE A 240 -22.82 9.90 -1.58
CA ILE A 240 -22.48 8.87 -2.58
C ILE A 240 -23.72 8.03 -2.86
#